data_AF-A0A8R1Y1U8-F1
#
_entry.id   AF-A0A8R1Y1U8-F1
#
_cell.length_a   1.000
_cell.length_b   1.000
_cell.length_c   1.000
_cell.angle_alpha   90.00
_cell.angle_beta   90.00
_cell.angle_gamma   90.00
#
_symmetry.space_group_name_H-M   'P 1'
#
loop_
_entity.id
_entity.type
_entity.pdbx_description
1 polymer ?
#
loop_
_entity_poly.entity_id
_entity_poly.type
_entity_poly.pdbx_seq_one_letter_code
_entity_poly.pdbx_strand_id
1 'polypeptide(L)'
;MNKKIRDSKSNIPSNELGIDPEGNSKAIVIRHIPFGFFEKELLKYFLQFGTVRRVRVPRNKKTGNHKGWAFVLFTDNDVAQLAAEAMDGYLMFEKRLECKVMKNKDFPACLRKGPRIISPPIKNAARKCHAKKLNKMQSGWCEEAAKKRLLKNIKIKENKCAELGYRLPPIAGLSETKQVVPLISETSSIKAEEIKSDDVENQVQSKLSKKLKKTNVTKKAVADMVRSQKKR
;
A
#
# COMPACT_ATOMS: atom_id res chain seq x y z
N MET A 1 17.25 -17.88 -7.62
CA MET A 1 16.50 -17.43 -6.42
C MET A 1 15.13 -18.09 -6.35
N ASN A 2 15.04 -19.31 -5.83
CA ASN A 2 13.75 -19.90 -5.45
C ASN A 2 13.20 -19.09 -4.28
N LYS A 3 12.08 -18.39 -4.50
CA LYS A 3 11.26 -17.88 -3.40
C LYS A 3 10.87 -19.10 -2.57
N LYS A 4 11.47 -19.28 -1.39
CA LYS A 4 10.98 -20.22 -0.38
C LYS A 4 9.47 -19.96 -0.26
N ILE A 5 8.67 -20.90 -0.74
CA ILE A 5 7.24 -20.94 -0.46
C ILE A 5 7.21 -20.99 1.06
N ARG A 6 6.82 -19.88 1.70
CA ARG A 6 6.57 -19.89 3.14
C ARG A 6 5.46 -20.91 3.31
N ASP A 7 5.78 -22.06 3.88
CA ASP A 7 4.78 -23.03 4.28
C ASP A 7 3.74 -22.28 5.12
N SER A 8 2.54 -22.14 4.55
CA SER A 8 1.39 -21.48 5.17
C SER A 8 0.98 -22.17 6.49
N LYS A 9 1.58 -23.33 6.80
CA LYS A 9 1.35 -24.11 8.02
C LYS A 9 1.88 -23.48 9.31
N SER A 10 2.72 -22.44 9.29
CA SER A 10 3.41 -21.93 10.49
C SER A 10 2.79 -20.69 11.18
N ASN A 11 1.64 -20.19 10.74
CA ASN A 11 0.99 -19.03 11.38
C ASN A 11 -0.01 -19.41 12.49
N ILE A 12 0.15 -20.56 13.12
CA ILE A 12 -0.68 -20.99 14.26
C ILE A 12 -0.12 -20.29 15.52
N PRO A 13 -0.84 -19.36 16.15
CA PRO A 13 -0.37 -18.71 17.37
C PRO A 13 -0.34 -19.71 18.54
N SER A 14 0.60 -19.48 19.45
CA SER A 14 0.93 -20.29 20.65
C SER A 14 -0.22 -20.55 21.64
N ASN A 15 -1.42 -20.00 21.43
CA ASN A 15 -2.54 -20.18 22.36
C ASN A 15 -3.43 -21.40 22.03
N GLU A 16 -3.11 -22.15 20.96
CA GLU A 16 -3.87 -23.31 20.49
C GLU A 16 -2.98 -24.57 20.37
N LEU A 17 -1.96 -24.70 21.23
CA LEU A 17 -0.93 -25.77 21.18
C LEU A 17 -1.44 -27.20 21.47
N GLY A 18 -2.75 -27.44 21.44
CA GLY A 18 -3.35 -28.77 21.62
C GLY A 18 -4.69 -28.94 20.91
N ILE A 19 -5.00 -28.07 19.94
CA ILE A 19 -6.26 -28.14 19.20
C ILE A 19 -6.04 -28.95 17.92
N ASP A 20 -6.86 -29.99 17.71
CA ASP A 20 -6.82 -30.78 16.49
C ASP A 20 -7.05 -29.90 15.26
N PRO A 21 -6.14 -29.93 14.28
CA PRO A 21 -6.18 -28.98 13.19
C PRO A 21 -7.34 -29.32 12.21
N GLU A 22 -7.77 -30.58 12.14
CA GLU A 22 -8.98 -31.01 11.43
C GLU A 22 -10.28 -30.86 12.23
N GLY A 23 -10.18 -30.54 13.52
CA GLY A 23 -11.35 -30.38 14.38
C GLY A 23 -12.21 -29.16 14.01
N ASN A 24 -13.46 -29.21 14.44
CA ASN A 24 -14.38 -28.09 14.33
C ASN A 24 -13.88 -26.91 15.19
N SER A 25 -13.97 -25.71 14.64
CA SER A 25 -13.63 -24.48 15.33
C SER A 25 -14.87 -23.78 15.86
N LYS A 26 -14.65 -22.82 16.76
CA LYS A 26 -15.71 -21.97 17.33
C LYS A 26 -16.31 -20.95 16.35
N ALA A 27 -15.98 -21.05 15.06
CA ALA A 27 -16.38 -20.09 14.03
C ALA A 27 -17.19 -20.74 12.93
N ILE A 28 -18.19 -20.01 12.45
CA ILE A 28 -19.02 -20.38 11.30
C ILE A 28 -18.76 -19.43 10.13
N VAL A 29 -18.88 -19.97 8.91
CA VAL A 29 -18.95 -19.23 7.65
C VAL A 29 -20.38 -19.24 7.18
N ILE A 30 -20.90 -18.06 6.88
CA ILE A 30 -22.23 -17.88 6.31
C ILE A 30 -22.06 -17.33 4.91
N ARG A 31 -22.66 -17.98 3.90
CA ARG A 31 -22.67 -17.54 2.49
C ARG A 31 -24.08 -17.18 2.05
N HIS A 32 -24.16 -16.47 0.92
CA HIS A 32 -25.39 -15.96 0.30
C HIS A 32 -26.18 -14.97 1.17
N ILE A 33 -25.47 -14.20 2.00
CA ILE A 33 -26.08 -13.20 2.86
C ILE A 33 -26.76 -12.11 2.01
N PRO A 34 -28.01 -11.73 2.31
CA PRO A 34 -28.72 -10.67 1.61
C PRO A 34 -28.11 -9.29 1.84
N PHE A 35 -28.31 -8.39 0.89
CA PHE A 35 -27.79 -7.02 1.00
C PHE A 35 -28.51 -6.28 2.12
N GLY A 36 -27.74 -5.65 3.02
CA GLY A 36 -28.28 -4.96 4.20
C GLY A 36 -28.12 -5.74 5.50
N PHE A 37 -27.91 -7.06 5.43
CA PHE A 37 -27.65 -7.91 6.60
C PHE A 37 -26.16 -7.91 6.94
N PHE A 38 -25.69 -6.83 7.57
CA PHE A 38 -24.28 -6.58 7.85
C PHE A 38 -23.90 -7.05 9.26
N GLU A 39 -22.77 -6.56 9.79
CA GLU A 39 -22.20 -7.01 11.05
C GLU A 39 -23.12 -6.79 12.26
N LYS A 40 -23.95 -5.73 12.25
CA LYS A 40 -24.85 -5.40 13.37
C LYS A 40 -26.06 -6.31 13.39
N GLU A 41 -26.64 -6.56 12.23
CA GLU A 41 -27.81 -7.40 12.04
C GLU A 41 -27.43 -8.87 12.30
N LEU A 42 -26.29 -9.31 11.76
CA LEU A 42 -25.71 -10.62 12.05
C LEU A 42 -25.46 -10.82 13.54
N LEU A 43 -24.90 -9.83 14.22
CA LEU A 43 -24.66 -9.93 15.67
C LEU A 43 -25.98 -10.13 16.44
N LYS A 44 -26.98 -9.29 16.19
CA LYS A 44 -28.28 -9.38 16.87
C LYS A 44 -28.95 -10.73 16.61
N TYR A 45 -28.88 -11.19 15.36
CA TYR A 45 -29.50 -12.45 14.96
C TYR A 45 -28.80 -13.66 15.58
N PHE A 46 -27.47 -13.76 15.49
CA PHE A 46 -26.75 -14.93 16.02
C PHE A 46 -26.62 -14.94 17.54
N LEU A 47 -26.97 -13.83 18.22
CA LEU A 47 -27.04 -13.80 19.68
C LEU A 47 -28.09 -14.75 20.25
N GLN A 48 -29.11 -15.13 19.46
CA GLN A 48 -30.14 -16.08 19.88
C GLN A 48 -29.61 -17.50 20.12
N PHE A 49 -28.54 -17.90 19.42
CA PHE A 49 -27.92 -19.21 19.60
C PHE A 49 -26.94 -19.22 20.79
N GLY A 50 -26.29 -18.09 21.04
CA GLY A 50 -25.38 -17.92 22.16
C GLY A 50 -24.48 -16.71 22.03
N THR A 51 -23.47 -16.62 22.90
CA THR A 51 -22.61 -15.42 22.99
C THR A 51 -21.66 -15.32 21.81
N VAL A 52 -21.92 -14.35 20.93
CA VAL A 52 -21.07 -14.01 19.77
C VAL A 52 -19.90 -13.12 20.19
N ARG A 53 -18.67 -13.61 20.00
CA ARG A 53 -17.43 -12.88 20.32
C ARG A 53 -17.07 -11.86 19.25
N ARG A 54 -17.13 -12.23 17.97
CA ARG A 54 -16.75 -11.37 16.84
C ARG A 54 -17.55 -11.69 15.58
N VAL A 55 -17.88 -10.65 14.80
CA VAL A 55 -18.50 -10.77 13.48
C VAL A 55 -17.64 -10.02 12.46
N ARG A 56 -17.46 -10.62 11.29
CA ARG A 56 -16.71 -10.03 10.17
C ARG A 56 -17.45 -10.25 8.87
N VAL A 57 -17.78 -9.17 8.17
CA VAL A 57 -18.31 -9.22 6.80
C VAL A 57 -17.22 -8.72 5.85
N PRO A 58 -16.58 -9.60 5.05
CA PRO A 58 -15.62 -9.19 4.06
C PRO A 58 -16.24 -8.29 3.00
N ARG A 59 -15.57 -7.19 2.70
CA ARG A 59 -16.00 -6.17 1.73
C ARG A 59 -14.98 -6.01 0.60
N ASN A 60 -15.45 -5.62 -0.58
CA ASN A 60 -14.60 -5.22 -1.69
C ASN A 60 -13.88 -3.90 -1.34
N LYS A 61 -12.55 -3.87 -1.47
CA LYS A 61 -11.74 -2.69 -1.13
C LYS A 61 -11.99 -1.49 -2.04
N LYS A 62 -12.42 -1.72 -3.29
CA LYS A 62 -12.68 -0.63 -4.27
C LYS A 62 -14.08 -0.04 -4.09
N THR A 63 -15.12 -0.89 -4.08
CA THR A 63 -16.52 -0.44 -4.05
C THR A 63 -17.06 -0.26 -2.62
N GLY A 64 -16.46 -0.92 -1.62
CA GLY A 64 -16.97 -0.93 -0.24
C GLY A 64 -18.13 -1.91 -0.01
N ASN A 65 -18.66 -2.53 -1.07
CA ASN A 65 -19.76 -3.49 -0.98
C ASN A 65 -19.32 -4.76 -0.26
N HIS A 66 -20.22 -5.35 0.51
CA HIS A 66 -20.01 -6.69 1.07
C HIS A 66 -19.88 -7.74 -0.04
N LYS A 67 -19.17 -8.84 0.24
CA LYS A 67 -18.95 -9.93 -0.72
C LYS A 67 -20.04 -11.02 -0.70
N GLY A 68 -21.09 -10.86 0.11
CA GLY A 68 -22.18 -11.85 0.24
C GLY A 68 -21.89 -13.00 1.21
N TRP A 69 -20.86 -12.89 2.05
CA TRP A 69 -20.53 -13.88 3.08
C TRP A 69 -19.97 -13.20 4.32
N ALA A 70 -20.02 -13.90 5.45
CA ALA A 70 -19.53 -13.42 6.73
C ALA A 70 -18.93 -14.55 7.56
N PHE A 71 -18.18 -14.16 8.58
CA PHE A 71 -17.69 -15.02 9.62
C PHE A 71 -18.27 -14.58 10.96
N VAL A 72 -18.70 -15.56 11.75
CA VAL A 72 -19.19 -15.35 13.11
C VAL A 72 -18.40 -16.26 14.04
N LEU A 73 -17.79 -15.66 15.07
CA LEU A 73 -17.04 -16.36 16.11
C LEU A 73 -17.88 -16.41 17.37
N PHE A 74 -18.18 -17.62 17.83
CA PHE A 74 -18.84 -17.88 19.10
C PHE A 74 -17.83 -18.05 20.24
N THR A 75 -18.35 -18.11 21.46
CA THR A 75 -17.56 -18.41 22.67
C THR A 75 -17.29 -19.92 22.78
N ASP A 76 -18.29 -20.72 22.40
CA ASP A 76 -18.29 -22.18 22.52
C ASP A 76 -18.34 -22.85 21.15
N ASN A 77 -17.81 -24.07 21.05
CA ASN A 77 -17.77 -24.84 19.80
C ASN A 77 -19.14 -25.43 19.48
N ASP A 78 -19.81 -25.98 20.50
CA ASP A 78 -21.12 -26.64 20.34
C ASP A 78 -22.18 -25.67 19.83
N VAL A 79 -22.15 -24.42 20.29
CA VAL A 79 -23.02 -23.34 19.79
C VAL A 79 -22.75 -23.03 18.32
N ALA A 80 -21.49 -23.09 17.88
CA ALA A 80 -21.13 -22.88 16.48
C ALA A 80 -21.68 -24.02 15.60
N GLN A 81 -21.59 -25.27 16.06
CA GLN A 81 -22.15 -26.44 15.38
C GLN A 81 -23.66 -26.34 15.27
N LEU A 82 -24.35 -26.08 16.38
CA LEU A 82 -25.81 -25.94 16.43
C LEU A 82 -26.29 -24.81 15.52
N ALA A 83 -25.64 -23.65 15.56
CA ALA A 83 -25.99 -22.51 14.72
C ALA A 83 -25.77 -22.80 13.23
N ALA A 84 -24.78 -23.62 12.87
CA ALA A 84 -24.55 -24.01 11.48
C ALA A 84 -25.63 -24.97 10.97
N GLU A 85 -25.94 -26.01 11.75
CA GLU A 85 -26.96 -27.00 11.40
C GLU A 85 -28.36 -26.37 11.31
N ALA A 86 -28.70 -25.48 12.24
CA ALA A 86 -30.01 -24.83 12.26
C ALA A 86 -30.22 -23.83 11.12
N MET A 87 -29.14 -23.22 10.60
CA MET A 87 -29.21 -22.14 9.62
C MET A 87 -28.89 -22.56 8.19
N ASP A 88 -28.31 -23.74 7.98
CA ASP A 88 -27.99 -24.21 6.64
C ASP A 88 -29.27 -24.45 5.83
N GLY A 89 -29.37 -23.80 4.67
CA GLY A 89 -30.56 -23.83 3.83
C GLY A 89 -31.68 -22.85 4.21
N TYR A 90 -31.50 -22.02 5.25
CA TYR A 90 -32.51 -21.05 5.68
C TYR A 90 -32.79 -20.00 4.59
N LEU A 91 -34.07 -19.78 4.25
CA LEU A 91 -34.50 -18.82 3.24
C LEU A 91 -34.65 -17.41 3.84
N MET A 92 -33.84 -16.47 3.37
CA MET A 92 -33.83 -15.08 3.81
C MET A 92 -33.76 -14.11 2.61
N PHE A 93 -34.78 -13.24 2.45
CA PHE A 93 -34.89 -12.27 1.34
C PHE A 93 -34.53 -12.89 -0.03
N GLU A 94 -35.25 -13.96 -0.41
CA GLU A 94 -35.10 -14.68 -1.68
C GLU A 94 -33.80 -15.51 -1.81
N LYS A 95 -32.93 -15.50 -0.80
CA LYS A 95 -31.66 -16.26 -0.81
C LYS A 95 -31.67 -17.35 0.23
N ARG A 96 -31.20 -18.55 -0.15
CA ARG A 96 -30.91 -19.62 0.81
C ARG A 96 -29.50 -19.41 1.36
N LEU A 97 -29.40 -19.26 2.67
CA LEU A 97 -28.13 -19.16 3.37
C LEU A 97 -27.42 -20.51 3.35
N GLU A 98 -26.11 -20.51 3.13
CA GLU A 98 -25.27 -21.68 3.42
C GLU A 98 -24.48 -21.40 4.69
N CYS A 99 -24.62 -22.25 5.70
CA CYS A 99 -23.92 -22.09 6.97
C CYS A 99 -23.06 -23.31 7.26
N LYS A 100 -21.77 -23.11 7.45
CA LYS A 100 -20.81 -24.19 7.70
C LYS A 100 -19.89 -23.85 8.85
N VAL A 101 -19.62 -24.81 9.71
CA VAL A 101 -18.56 -24.71 10.73
C VAL A 101 -17.20 -24.71 10.04
N MET A 102 -16.31 -23.83 10.49
CA MET A 102 -14.93 -23.79 10.01
C MET A 102 -14.07 -24.82 10.74
N LYS A 103 -13.07 -25.36 10.06
CA LYS A 103 -12.01 -26.14 10.70
C LYS A 103 -10.98 -25.23 11.36
N ASN A 104 -10.28 -25.74 12.38
CA ASN A 104 -9.23 -24.99 13.07
C ASN A 104 -8.08 -24.57 12.12
N LYS A 105 -7.73 -25.42 11.13
CA LYS A 105 -6.77 -25.08 10.06
C LYS A 105 -7.15 -23.82 9.27
N ASP A 106 -8.44 -23.68 8.95
CA ASP A 106 -8.96 -22.61 8.08
C ASP A 106 -9.37 -21.36 8.86
N PHE A 107 -9.13 -21.31 10.18
CA PHE A 107 -9.57 -20.22 11.03
C PHE A 107 -8.99 -18.86 10.58
N PRO A 108 -9.84 -17.87 10.24
CA PRO A 108 -9.40 -16.67 9.58
C PRO A 108 -8.72 -15.71 10.56
N ALA A 109 -7.58 -15.13 10.15
CA ALA A 109 -6.81 -14.21 10.99
C ALA A 109 -7.61 -12.98 11.46
N CYS A 110 -8.64 -12.56 10.72
CA CYS A 110 -9.50 -11.43 11.07
C CYS A 110 -10.42 -11.68 12.28
N LEU A 111 -10.61 -12.95 12.67
CA LEU A 111 -11.35 -13.34 13.88
C LEU A 111 -10.44 -13.55 15.09
N ARG A 112 -9.12 -13.71 14.91
CA ARG A 112 -8.17 -13.96 16.01
C ARG A 112 -8.00 -12.77 16.95
N LYS A 113 -8.01 -11.55 16.41
CA LYS A 113 -7.83 -10.31 17.18
C LYS A 113 -8.79 -9.20 16.72
N GLY A 114 -8.90 -8.15 17.52
CA GLY A 114 -9.66 -6.94 17.20
C GLY A 114 -11.03 -6.83 17.89
N PRO A 115 -11.82 -5.81 17.51
CA PRO A 115 -13.10 -5.49 18.15
C PRO A 115 -14.18 -6.51 17.80
N ARG A 116 -15.31 -6.50 18.52
CA ARG A 116 -16.46 -7.38 18.24
C ARG A 116 -17.00 -7.17 16.83
N ILE A 117 -17.26 -5.93 16.45
CA ILE A 117 -17.73 -5.51 15.12
C ILE A 117 -16.72 -4.52 14.52
N ILE A 118 -16.54 -4.55 13.20
CA ILE A 118 -15.77 -3.55 12.44
C ILE A 118 -16.75 -2.70 11.63
N SER A 119 -16.61 -1.38 11.73
CA SER A 119 -17.40 -0.46 10.91
C SER A 119 -17.01 -0.57 9.42
N PRO A 120 -17.97 -0.42 8.48
CA PRO A 120 -17.66 -0.39 7.06
C PRO A 120 -16.64 0.72 6.73
N PRO A 121 -15.81 0.53 5.69
CA PRO A 121 -14.91 1.57 5.22
C PRO A 121 -15.70 2.80 4.77
N ILE A 122 -15.36 3.97 5.32
CA ILE A 122 -16.01 5.23 4.97
C ILE A 122 -15.56 5.65 3.55
N LYS A 123 -16.50 5.98 2.67
CA LYS A 123 -16.21 6.48 1.32
C LYS A 123 -15.24 7.68 1.40
N ASN A 124 -14.24 7.70 0.53
CA ASN A 124 -13.24 8.77 0.44
C ASN A 124 -12.39 8.99 1.70
N ALA A 125 -12.37 8.08 2.69
CA ALA A 125 -11.58 8.24 3.91
C ALA A 125 -10.09 8.50 3.63
N ALA A 126 -9.49 7.75 2.70
CA ALA A 126 -8.10 7.95 2.29
C ALA A 126 -7.87 9.33 1.67
N ARG A 127 -8.77 9.79 0.79
CA ARG A 127 -8.72 11.13 0.18
C ARG A 127 -8.84 12.22 1.24
N LYS A 128 -9.76 12.08 2.20
CA LYS A 128 -9.92 13.01 3.32
C LYS A 128 -8.67 13.07 4.20
N CYS A 129 -8.06 11.92 4.50
CA CYS A 129 -6.81 11.86 5.26
C CYS A 129 -5.66 12.55 4.50
N HIS A 130 -5.55 12.31 3.19
CA HIS A 130 -4.57 12.97 2.34
C HIS A 130 -4.77 14.49 2.30
N ALA A 131 -6.01 14.96 2.11
CA ALA A 131 -6.33 16.39 2.13
C ALA A 131 -5.99 17.04 3.48
N LYS A 132 -6.32 16.39 4.61
CA LYS A 132 -5.93 16.87 5.95
C LYS A 132 -4.42 16.96 6.11
N LYS A 133 -3.65 16.01 5.54
CA LYS A 133 -2.19 16.03 5.59
C LYS A 133 -1.61 17.17 4.75
N LEU A 134 -2.16 17.43 3.57
CA LEU A 134 -1.74 18.55 2.72
C LEU A 134 -2.12 19.90 3.32
N ASN A 135 -3.29 19.99 3.95
CA ASN A 135 -3.80 21.21 4.56
C ASN A 135 -3.24 21.45 5.98
N LYS A 136 -2.46 20.52 6.54
CA LYS A 136 -1.80 20.74 7.82
C LYS A 136 -0.75 21.84 7.62
N MET A 137 -0.83 22.91 8.41
CA MET A 137 0.19 23.96 8.39
C MET A 137 1.58 23.33 8.56
N GLN A 138 2.48 23.64 7.64
CA GLN A 138 3.87 23.20 7.74
C GLN A 138 4.58 24.13 8.71
N SER A 139 5.33 23.57 9.66
CA SER A 139 6.30 24.34 10.43
C SER A 139 7.37 24.89 9.47
N GLY A 140 7.94 26.07 9.73
CA GLY A 140 8.96 26.68 8.86
C GLY A 140 10.12 25.73 8.48
N TRP A 141 10.56 24.86 9.41
CA TRP A 141 11.59 23.86 9.13
C TRP A 141 11.19 22.80 8.08
N CYS A 142 9.90 22.41 8.03
CA CYS A 142 9.39 21.48 7.03
C CYS A 142 9.30 22.17 5.66
N GLU A 143 8.92 23.45 5.65
CA GLU A 143 8.80 24.26 4.44
C GLU A 143 10.16 24.48 3.78
N GLU A 144 11.20 24.81 4.55
CA GLU A 144 12.55 24.98 4.01
C GLU A 144 13.11 23.67 3.45
N ALA A 145 12.90 22.55 4.16
CA ALA A 145 13.26 21.23 3.66
C ALA A 145 12.48 20.88 2.38
N ALA A 146 11.23 21.33 2.24
CA ALA A 146 10.45 21.18 1.02
C ALA A 146 10.99 22.06 -0.12
N LYS A 147 11.31 23.34 0.14
CA LYS A 147 11.95 24.27 -0.82
C LYS A 147 13.27 23.71 -1.34
N LYS A 148 14.12 23.19 -0.47
CA LYS A 148 15.40 22.54 -0.85
C LYS A 148 15.19 21.30 -1.73
N ARG A 149 14.20 20.46 -1.41
CA ARG A 149 13.84 19.30 -2.25
C ARG A 149 13.31 19.74 -3.62
N LEU A 150 12.50 20.80 -3.65
CA LEU A 150 11.94 21.35 -4.89
C LEU A 150 13.03 21.91 -5.81
N LEU A 151 13.92 22.78 -5.30
CA LEU A 151 15.05 23.35 -6.07
C LEU A 151 15.96 22.25 -6.63
N LYS A 152 16.25 21.21 -5.83
CA LYS A 152 17.03 20.05 -6.29
C LYS A 152 16.34 19.31 -7.44
N ASN A 153 15.03 19.10 -7.35
CA ASN A 153 14.27 18.41 -8.38
C ASN A 153 14.14 19.24 -9.66
N ILE A 154 14.00 20.57 -9.54
CA ILE A 154 14.00 21.51 -10.66
C ILE A 154 15.34 21.41 -11.40
N LYS A 155 16.47 21.52 -10.69
CA LYS A 155 17.81 21.39 -11.29
C LYS A 155 18.03 20.06 -12.01
N ILE A 156 17.53 18.96 -11.46
CA ILE A 156 17.60 17.64 -12.12
C ILE A 156 16.79 17.63 -13.42
N LYS A 157 15.61 18.26 -13.43
CA LYS A 157 14.77 18.37 -14.62
C LYS A 157 15.37 19.31 -15.66
N GLU A 158 15.93 20.44 -15.24
CA GLU A 158 16.64 21.38 -16.13
C GLU A 158 17.78 20.70 -16.87
N ASN A 159 18.65 19.97 -16.15
CA ASN A 159 19.72 19.22 -16.79
C ASN A 159 19.19 18.17 -17.78
N LYS A 160 18.14 17.43 -17.41
CA LYS A 160 17.52 16.42 -18.29
C LYS A 160 16.85 17.03 -19.51
N CYS A 161 16.23 18.21 -19.37
CA CYS A 161 15.64 18.94 -20.49
C CYS A 161 16.74 19.51 -21.39
N ALA A 162 17.83 20.04 -20.83
CA ALA A 162 18.98 20.53 -21.57
C ALA A 162 19.68 19.41 -22.37
N GLU A 163 19.81 18.22 -21.80
CA GLU A 163 20.27 17.01 -22.52
C GLU A 163 19.38 16.66 -23.73
N LEU A 164 18.08 16.97 -23.66
CA LEU A 164 17.11 16.75 -24.74
C LEU A 164 16.95 17.98 -25.66
N GLY A 165 17.73 19.05 -25.45
CA GLY A 165 17.66 20.29 -26.26
C GLY A 165 16.53 21.26 -25.88
N TYR A 166 15.82 21.04 -24.78
CA TYR A 166 14.73 21.90 -24.32
C TYR A 166 15.16 22.76 -23.13
N ARG A 167 14.86 24.07 -23.17
CA ARG A 167 15.01 24.96 -22.01
C ARG A 167 13.74 24.94 -21.17
N LEU A 168 13.86 24.49 -19.91
CA LEU A 168 12.75 24.55 -18.96
C LEU A 168 12.46 26.03 -18.62
N PRO A 169 11.22 26.52 -18.75
CA PRO A 169 10.89 27.91 -18.43
C PRO A 169 11.01 28.16 -16.92
N PRO A 170 11.37 29.40 -16.50
CA PRO A 170 11.46 29.75 -15.09
C PRO A 170 10.09 29.64 -14.40
N ILE A 171 10.08 29.08 -13.19
CA ILE A 171 8.85 28.93 -12.39
C ILE A 171 8.59 30.26 -11.67
N ALA A 172 7.51 30.93 -12.05
CA ALA A 172 7.06 32.18 -11.42
C ALA A 172 6.92 32.00 -9.89
N GLY A 173 7.53 32.91 -9.12
CA GLY A 173 7.51 32.92 -7.66
C GLY A 173 8.68 32.19 -6.97
N LEU A 174 9.50 31.42 -7.69
CA LEU A 174 10.75 30.84 -7.16
C LEU A 174 12.00 31.54 -7.66
N SER A 175 11.94 32.14 -8.86
CA SER A 175 13.01 32.99 -9.36
C SER A 175 12.97 34.32 -8.61
N GLU A 176 13.86 34.50 -7.65
CA GLU A 176 14.06 35.79 -6.95
C GLU A 176 14.57 36.90 -7.89
N THR A 177 14.78 36.62 -9.17
CA THR A 177 15.24 37.58 -10.17
C THR A 177 14.13 37.93 -11.16
N LYS A 178 13.46 39.06 -10.90
CA LYS A 178 12.85 39.87 -11.96
C LYS A 178 13.94 40.37 -12.91
N GLN A 179 14.46 39.53 -13.81
CA GLN A 179 15.11 40.00 -15.04
C GLN A 179 14.87 38.95 -16.14
N VAL A 180 13.82 39.19 -16.91
CA VAL A 180 13.65 38.62 -18.24
C VAL A 180 14.62 39.39 -19.14
N VAL A 181 15.73 38.78 -19.54
CA VAL A 181 16.46 39.21 -20.73
C VAL A 181 15.99 38.30 -21.87
N PRO A 182 15.31 38.82 -22.91
CA PRO A 182 14.83 38.02 -24.03
C PRO A 182 16.03 37.54 -24.87
N LEU A 183 16.17 36.23 -25.03
CA LEU A 183 17.09 35.61 -25.98
C LEU A 183 16.32 35.30 -27.26
N ILE A 184 16.21 36.30 -28.12
CA ILE A 184 16.08 36.13 -29.57
C ILE A 184 17.13 37.05 -30.17
N SER A 185 18.33 36.52 -30.36
CA SER A 185 19.31 37.13 -31.25
C SER A 185 19.71 36.04 -32.23
N GLU A 186 19.06 36.12 -33.37
CA GLU A 186 19.36 35.36 -34.57
C GLU A 186 20.84 35.53 -34.93
N THR A 187 21.43 34.41 -35.32
CA THR A 187 22.61 34.26 -36.17
C THR A 187 23.26 35.56 -36.66
N SER A 188 24.30 36.00 -35.97
CA SER A 188 25.36 36.79 -36.60
C SER A 188 26.70 36.18 -36.18
N SER A 189 27.19 35.31 -37.06
CA SER A 189 28.59 34.99 -37.25
C SER A 189 29.43 36.25 -37.11
N ILE A 190 30.43 36.29 -36.21
CA ILE A 190 31.76 36.87 -36.45
C ILE A 190 32.73 36.30 -35.39
N LYS A 191 33.73 35.62 -35.96
CA LYS A 191 35.10 35.29 -35.54
C LYS A 191 35.50 35.23 -34.07
N ALA A 192 36.07 34.06 -33.78
CA ALA A 192 37.08 33.79 -32.78
C ALA A 192 38.22 34.81 -32.79
N GLU A 193 38.60 35.28 -31.60
CA GLU A 193 39.97 35.56 -31.18
C GLU A 193 40.00 35.68 -29.64
N GLU A 194 41.18 35.41 -29.11
CA GLU A 194 41.50 34.80 -27.82
C GLU A 194 41.35 35.73 -26.60
N ILE A 195 41.10 35.16 -25.41
CA ILE A 195 41.87 35.42 -24.17
C ILE A 195 41.59 34.29 -23.17
N LYS A 196 42.68 33.68 -22.70
CA LYS A 196 42.79 32.65 -21.67
C LYS A 196 42.15 33.06 -20.35
N SER A 197 41.49 32.11 -19.69
CA SER A 197 41.56 31.96 -18.23
C SER A 197 41.21 30.52 -17.89
N ASP A 198 42.27 29.71 -17.86
CA ASP A 198 42.32 28.41 -17.21
C ASP A 198 41.96 28.55 -15.71
N ASP A 199 41.49 27.44 -15.12
CA ASP A 199 41.31 27.19 -13.68
C ASP A 199 39.91 27.27 -13.05
N VAL A 200 38.86 26.67 -13.65
CA VAL A 200 37.75 26.09 -12.85
C VAL A 200 37.22 24.73 -13.37
N GLU A 201 37.70 24.22 -14.52
CA GLU A 201 37.15 23.00 -15.13
C GLU A 201 37.56 21.68 -14.41
N ASN A 202 38.61 21.71 -13.59
CA ASN A 202 39.12 20.50 -12.93
C ASN A 202 38.31 20.03 -11.71
N GLN A 203 37.42 20.83 -11.13
CA GLN A 203 36.62 20.37 -9.98
C GLN A 203 35.31 19.66 -10.36
N VAL A 204 34.74 19.94 -11.53
CA VAL A 204 33.42 19.40 -11.91
C VAL A 204 33.53 18.01 -12.57
N GLN A 205 34.57 17.78 -13.38
CA GLN A 205 34.82 16.46 -14.00
C GLN A 205 35.18 15.37 -12.97
N SER A 206 35.78 15.76 -11.84
CA SER A 206 36.13 14.84 -10.75
C SER A 206 34.90 14.25 -10.03
N LYS A 207 33.75 14.92 -10.04
CA LYS A 207 32.53 14.49 -9.33
C LYS A 207 31.60 13.65 -10.22
N LEU A 208 31.56 13.92 -11.52
CA LEU A 208 30.79 13.14 -12.50
C LEU A 208 31.41 11.75 -12.74
N SER A 209 32.74 11.68 -12.84
CA SER A 209 33.47 10.40 -12.98
C SER A 209 33.34 9.50 -11.74
N LYS A 210 33.36 10.07 -10.52
CA LYS A 210 33.15 9.30 -9.28
C LYS A 210 31.73 8.74 -9.17
N LYS A 211 30.72 9.45 -9.65
CA LYS A 211 29.32 9.00 -9.59
C LYS A 211 29.01 7.93 -10.64
N LEU A 212 29.56 8.06 -11.86
CA LEU A 212 29.42 7.06 -12.92
C LEU A 212 30.18 5.77 -12.58
N LYS A 213 31.37 5.87 -11.96
CA LYS A 213 32.09 4.71 -11.42
C LYS A 213 31.31 4.01 -10.30
N LYS A 214 30.70 4.76 -9.38
CA LYS A 214 29.91 4.17 -8.27
C LYS A 214 28.64 3.48 -8.76
N THR A 215 27.94 4.04 -9.75
CA THR A 215 26.76 3.39 -10.36
C THR A 215 27.12 2.14 -11.16
N ASN A 216 28.25 2.16 -11.88
CA ASN A 216 28.70 1.01 -12.66
C ASN A 216 29.20 -0.13 -11.77
N VAL A 217 29.88 0.17 -10.66
CA VAL A 217 30.25 -0.84 -9.66
C VAL A 217 29.00 -1.46 -9.03
N THR A 218 27.96 -0.68 -8.71
CA THR A 218 26.70 -1.24 -8.17
C THR A 218 25.93 -2.07 -9.20
N LYS A 219 25.88 -1.66 -10.48
CA LYS A 219 25.22 -2.45 -11.53
C LYS A 219 25.99 -3.75 -11.83
N LYS A 220 27.33 -3.72 -11.81
CA LYS A 220 28.17 -4.90 -12.01
C LYS A 220 28.05 -5.89 -10.84
N ALA A 221 28.07 -5.40 -9.59
CA ALA A 221 27.84 -6.24 -8.42
C ALA A 221 26.45 -6.91 -8.42
N VAL A 222 25.41 -6.19 -8.84
CA VAL A 222 24.06 -6.77 -8.99
C VAL A 222 24.03 -7.81 -10.13
N ALA A 223 24.70 -7.55 -11.26
CA ALA A 223 24.79 -8.50 -12.37
C ALA A 223 25.58 -9.76 -12.02
N ASP A 224 26.71 -9.64 -11.32
CA ASP A 224 27.55 -10.77 -10.90
C ASP A 224 26.86 -11.62 -9.82
N MET A 225 26.13 -10.99 -8.89
CA MET A 225 25.30 -11.69 -7.90
C MET A 225 24.16 -12.47 -8.57
N VAL A 226 23.53 -11.91 -9.61
CA VAL A 226 22.50 -12.60 -10.41
C VAL A 226 23.10 -13.77 -11.21
N ARG A 227 24.34 -13.63 -11.71
CA ARG A 227 25.05 -14.69 -12.44
C ARG A 227 25.47 -15.86 -11.55
N SER A 228 25.97 -15.57 -10.35
CA SER A 228 26.34 -16.60 -9.35
C SER A 228 25.13 -17.43 -8.91
N GLN A 229 23.96 -16.79 -8.79
CA GLN A 229 22.69 -17.45 -8.43
C GLN A 229 22.12 -18.37 -9.53
N LYS A 230 22.64 -18.33 -10.77
CA LYS A 230 22.15 -19.13 -11.91
C LYS A 230 23.07 -20.30 -12.25
N LYS A 231 24.22 -20.45 -11.58
CA LYS A 231 25.20 -21.53 -11.78
C LYS A 231 25.15 -22.64 -10.71
N ARG A 232 24.11 -22.62 -9.86
CA ARG A 232 23.73 -23.69 -8.92
C ARG A 232 22.31 -24.12 -9.26
#